data_AF-A0A7C6Y2G6-F1
#
_entry.id   AF-A0A7C6Y2G6-F1
#
_cell.length_a   1.000
_cell.length_b   1.000
_cell.length_c   1.000
_cell.angle_alpha   90.00
_cell.angle_beta   90.00
_cell.angle_gamma   90.00
#
_symmetry.space_group_name_H-M   'P 1'
#
loop_
_entity.id
_entity.type
_entity.pdbx_description
1 polymer ?
#
loop_
_entity_poly.entity_id
_entity_poly.type
_entity_poly.pdbx_seq_one_letter_code
_entity_poly.pdbx_strand_id
1 'polypeptide(L)'
;MRRYYRRIIFTKTPLKTQYNYKNVFQILPINSEFAPTNPFAGDFPLFLEYYIDFEDNEAIKKIDIYKEYELQQKKEFEIVNLLSVLTNHRFFKYQTNKNAWSIMSPNIGFDNLNEEKKKLYNNQYSSWGYSRIYVSRIKG
;
A
#
# COMPACT_ATOMS: atom_id res chain seq x y z
N MET A 1 12.51 20.05 12.36
CA MET A 1 11.68 19.04 13.07
C MET A 1 11.54 17.72 12.30
N ARG A 2 11.72 16.56 12.95
CA ARG A 2 11.54 15.22 12.34
C ARG A 2 10.14 14.66 12.64
N ARG A 3 9.43 14.17 11.61
CA ARG A 3 8.11 13.52 11.77
C ARG A 3 8.12 12.09 11.25
N TYR A 4 7.34 11.24 11.92
CA TYR A 4 7.15 9.83 11.60
C TYR A 4 5.88 9.64 10.76
N TYR A 5 5.96 8.80 9.74
CA TYR A 5 4.84 8.41 8.90
C TYR A 5 4.80 6.89 8.73
N ARG A 6 3.58 6.35 8.70
CA ARG A 6 3.30 4.94 8.38
C ARG A 6 2.28 4.87 7.26
N ARG A 7 2.58 4.07 6.24
CA ARG A 7 1.72 3.86 5.08
C ARG A 7 1.57 2.37 4.78
N ILE A 8 0.43 1.97 4.24
CA ILE A 8 0.25 0.63 3.68
C ILE A 8 0.67 0.68 2.21
N ILE A 9 1.60 -0.18 1.83
CA ILE A 9 1.99 -0.45 0.45
C ILE A 9 1.86 -1.95 0.17
N PHE A 10 2.08 -2.36 -1.07
CA PHE A 10 1.85 -3.73 -1.52
C PHE A 10 3.05 -4.25 -2.30
N THR A 11 3.18 -5.58 -2.30
CA THR A 11 4.15 -6.32 -3.13
C THR A 11 3.43 -7.40 -3.92
N LYS A 12 3.98 -7.76 -5.08
CA LYS A 12 3.49 -8.89 -5.89
C LYS A 12 3.91 -10.26 -5.37
N THR A 13 4.86 -10.29 -4.45
CA THR A 13 5.41 -11.52 -3.87
C THR A 13 5.54 -11.34 -2.37
N PRO A 14 5.20 -12.37 -1.57
CA PRO A 14 5.15 -12.24 -0.12
C PRO A 14 6.56 -12.02 0.44
N LEU A 15 6.69 -11.00 1.29
CA LEU A 15 7.89 -10.78 2.08
C LEU A 15 7.86 -11.68 3.31
N LYS A 16 8.93 -12.45 3.52
CA LYS A 16 9.05 -13.39 4.65
C LYS A 16 9.45 -12.71 5.97
N THR A 17 10.09 -11.55 5.88
CA THR A 17 10.66 -10.85 7.03
C THR A 17 10.54 -9.33 6.86
N GLN A 18 10.73 -8.62 7.96
CA GLN A 18 10.86 -7.17 7.97
C GLN A 18 12.26 -6.74 7.52
N TYR A 19 12.37 -5.54 6.97
CA TYR A 19 13.64 -4.92 6.65
C TYR A 19 13.68 -3.49 7.19
N ASN A 20 14.75 -3.16 7.90
CA ASN A 20 14.99 -1.84 8.45
C ASN A 20 16.26 -1.27 7.81
N TYR A 21 16.15 -0.10 7.18
CA TYR A 21 17.28 0.62 6.63
C TYR A 21 17.63 1.81 7.52
N LYS A 22 18.48 1.53 8.53
CA LYS A 22 18.91 2.50 9.53
C LYS A 22 17.68 3.21 10.15
N ASN A 23 17.85 4.45 10.57
CA ASN A 23 16.75 5.29 11.04
C ASN A 23 16.04 6.05 9.90
N VAL A 24 16.09 5.55 8.65
CA VAL A 24 15.51 6.24 7.48
C VAL A 24 14.13 5.69 7.16
N PHE A 25 14.03 4.38 6.89
CA PHE A 25 12.77 3.71 6.62
C PHE A 25 12.83 2.24 7.03
N GLN A 26 11.66 1.64 7.21
CA GLN A 26 11.49 0.20 7.37
C GLN A 26 10.24 -0.30 6.67
N ILE A 27 10.27 -1.57 6.29
CA ILE A 27 9.15 -2.30 5.72
C ILE A 27 8.81 -3.50 6.58
N LEU A 28 7.52 -3.69 6.87
CA LEU A 28 7.02 -4.78 7.70
C LEU A 28 5.85 -5.48 7.01
N PRO A 29 5.93 -6.79 6.72
CA PRO A 29 4.79 -7.54 6.20
C PRO A 29 3.61 -7.46 7.17
N ILE A 30 2.39 -7.22 6.66
CA ILE A 30 1.20 -7.23 7.49
C ILE A 30 0.72 -8.68 7.61
N ASN A 31 0.97 -9.27 8.79
CA ASN A 31 0.44 -10.57 9.17
C ASN A 31 -0.44 -10.38 10.41
N SER A 32 -1.72 -10.08 10.18
CA SER A 32 -2.71 -9.85 11.24
C SER A 32 -3.98 -10.63 10.91
N GLU A 33 -4.61 -11.23 11.92
CA GLU A 33 -5.90 -11.92 11.78
C GLU A 33 -7.02 -10.98 11.29
N PHE A 34 -6.89 -9.68 11.58
CA PHE A 34 -7.84 -8.64 11.16
C PHE A 34 -7.50 -8.01 9.81
N ALA A 35 -6.37 -8.38 9.20
CA ALA A 35 -6.07 -7.92 7.86
C ALA A 35 -7.07 -8.56 6.88
N PRO A 36 -7.65 -7.82 5.91
CA PRO A 36 -8.24 -8.44 4.74
C PRO A 36 -7.21 -9.40 4.15
N THR A 37 -7.45 -10.70 4.28
CA THR A 37 -6.65 -11.73 3.63
C THR A 37 -7.58 -12.45 2.67
N ASN A 38 -7.19 -12.53 1.40
CA ASN A 38 -7.89 -13.31 0.40
C ASN A 38 -6.88 -14.31 -0.18
N PRO A 39 -7.14 -15.63 -0.14
CA PRO A 39 -6.25 -16.64 -0.72
C PRO A 39 -5.99 -16.45 -2.22
N PHE A 40 -6.86 -15.69 -2.89
CA PHE A 40 -6.76 -15.36 -4.30
C PHE A 40 -6.20 -13.97 -4.58
N ALA A 41 -5.85 -13.20 -3.54
CA ALA A 41 -5.18 -11.93 -3.72
C ALA A 41 -3.75 -12.14 -4.22
N GLY A 42 -3.43 -11.53 -5.36
CA GLY A 42 -2.06 -11.53 -5.90
C GLY A 42 -1.15 -10.47 -5.27
N ASP A 43 -1.67 -9.71 -4.31
CA ASP A 43 -1.01 -8.53 -3.74
C ASP A 43 -0.91 -8.64 -2.22
N PHE A 44 0.30 -8.51 -1.71
CA PHE A 44 0.65 -8.74 -0.31
C PHE A 44 0.89 -7.40 0.40
N PRO A 45 0.06 -7.06 1.40
CA PRO A 45 0.15 -5.78 2.10
C PRO A 45 1.34 -5.74 3.07
N LEU A 46 1.93 -4.56 3.21
CA LEU A 46 3.01 -4.29 4.15
C LEU A 46 2.98 -2.84 4.65
N PHE A 47 3.47 -2.59 5.85
CA PHE A 47 3.71 -1.24 6.35
C PHE A 47 5.03 -0.72 5.82
N LEU A 48 5.01 0.46 5.21
CA LEU A 48 6.16 1.31 4.99
C LEU A 48 6.17 2.38 6.07
N GLU A 49 7.22 2.39 6.89
CA GLU A 49 7.42 3.37 7.94
C GLU A 49 8.66 4.19 7.63
N TYR A 50 8.58 5.51 7.76
CA TYR A 50 9.67 6.40 7.37
C TYR A 50 9.58 7.73 8.11
N TYR A 51 10.69 8.47 8.05
CA TYR A 51 10.78 9.80 8.61
C TYR A 51 10.94 10.86 7.51
N ILE A 52 10.35 12.03 7.74
CA ILE A 52 10.66 13.25 6.98
C ILE A 52 11.24 14.26 7.96
N ASP A 53 12.40 14.80 7.61
CA ASP A 53 13.05 15.89 8.32
C ASP A 53 12.61 17.20 7.65
N PHE A 54 11.90 18.04 8.40
CA PHE A 54 11.49 19.37 7.97
C PHE A 54 12.48 20.40 8.49
N GLU A 55 12.90 21.33 7.63
CA GLU A 55 13.71 22.47 8.04
C GLU A 55 12.92 23.35 9.02
N ASP A 56 13.56 23.78 10.11
CA ASP A 56 12.97 24.70 11.08
C ASP A 56 13.03 26.14 10.55
N ASN A 57 12.36 26.40 9.42
CA ASN A 57 12.09 27.77 8.99
C ASN A 57 10.82 28.25 9.71
N GLU A 58 10.93 29.35 10.46
CA GLU A 58 9.85 29.90 11.31
C GLU A 58 8.54 30.20 10.56
N ALA A 59 8.58 30.27 9.22
CA ALA A 59 7.42 30.39 8.33
C ALA A 59 6.53 29.11 8.27
N ILE A 60 6.98 28.00 8.86
CA ILE A 60 6.32 26.68 8.82
C ILE A 60 5.48 26.42 10.09
N LYS A 61 5.17 27.44 10.91
CA LYS A 61 4.21 27.31 12.03
C LYS A 61 2.77 26.97 11.57
N LYS A 62 2.47 27.13 10.28
CA LYS A 62 1.37 26.45 9.58
C LYS A 62 2.00 25.59 8.48
N ILE A 63 2.29 24.33 8.76
CA ILE A 63 2.61 23.39 7.69
C ILE A 63 1.37 23.32 6.81
N ASP A 64 1.52 23.84 5.58
CA ASP A 64 0.54 23.66 4.54
C ASP A 64 0.38 22.15 4.31
N ILE A 65 -0.82 21.64 4.62
CA ILE A 65 -1.17 20.21 4.54
C ILE A 65 -0.86 19.68 3.15
N TYR A 66 -0.99 20.51 2.11
CA TYR A 66 -0.66 20.14 0.74
C TYR A 66 0.83 19.93 0.53
N LYS A 67 1.69 20.82 1.04
CA LYS A 67 3.16 20.66 0.95
C LYS A 67 3.65 19.44 1.71
N GLU A 68 3.08 19.19 2.89
CA GLU A 68 3.39 17.99 3.67
C GLU A 68 3.03 16.72 2.89
N TYR A 69 1.85 16.72 2.28
CA TYR A 69 1.38 15.61 1.46
C TYR A 69 2.25 15.38 0.21
N GLU A 70 2.68 16.44 -0.47
CA GLU A 70 3.61 16.35 -1.61
C GLU A 70 4.96 15.74 -1.20
N LEU A 71 5.53 16.19 -0.08
CA LEU A 71 6.77 15.64 0.46
C LEU A 71 6.63 14.17 0.84
N GLN A 72 5.51 13.78 1.47
CA GLN A 72 5.19 12.38 1.75
C GLN A 72 5.13 11.56 0.46
N GLN A 73 4.37 12.00 -0.54
CA GLN A 73 4.24 11.27 -1.80
C GLN A 73 5.57 11.10 -2.52
N LYS A 74 6.40 12.15 -2.56
CA LYS A 74 7.74 12.09 -3.16
C LYS A 74 8.62 11.07 -2.43
N LYS A 75 8.65 11.12 -1.10
CA LYS A 75 9.47 10.21 -0.29
C LYS A 75 9.01 8.76 -0.40
N GLU A 76 7.70 8.52 -0.37
CA GLU A 76 7.10 7.20 -0.59
C GLU A 76 7.49 6.66 -1.97
N PHE A 77 7.39 7.48 -3.03
CA PHE A 77 7.74 7.08 -4.40
C PHE A 77 9.22 6.73 -4.53
N GLU A 78 10.11 7.54 -3.96
CA GLU A 78 11.56 7.28 -3.94
C GLU A 78 11.88 5.94 -3.27
N ILE A 79 11.32 5.67 -2.09
CA ILE A 79 11.57 4.43 -1.35
C ILE A 79 11.02 3.21 -2.10
N VAL A 80 9.78 3.30 -2.59
CA VAL A 80 9.12 2.21 -3.34
C VAL A 80 9.89 1.85 -4.61
N ASN A 81 10.35 2.85 -5.36
CA ASN A 81 11.14 2.61 -6.57
C ASN A 81 12.51 2.05 -6.23
N LEU A 82 13.20 2.58 -5.22
CA LEU A 82 14.48 2.07 -4.78
C LEU A 82 14.38 0.58 -4.40
N LEU A 83 13.39 0.21 -3.61
CA LEU A 83 13.13 -1.17 -3.23
C LEU A 83 12.82 -2.05 -4.43
N SER A 84 12.05 -1.54 -5.40
CA SER A 84 11.70 -2.29 -6.61
C SER A 84 12.86 -2.47 -7.59
N VAL A 85 13.85 -1.58 -7.57
CA VAL A 85 15.06 -1.68 -8.40
C VAL A 85 16.11 -2.60 -7.76
N LEU A 86 16.27 -2.53 -6.44
CA LEU A 86 17.29 -3.29 -5.71
C LEU A 86 16.88 -4.71 -5.36
N THR A 87 15.61 -5.06 -5.52
CA THR A 87 15.09 -6.38 -5.15
C THR A 87 14.28 -6.98 -6.29
N ASN A 88 14.08 -8.29 -6.24
CA ASN A 88 13.17 -8.99 -7.14
C ASN A 88 11.68 -8.83 -6.75
N HIS A 89 11.39 -7.96 -5.78
CA HIS A 89 10.03 -7.68 -5.34
C HIS A 89 9.54 -6.40 -6.00
N ARG A 90 8.36 -6.46 -6.64
CA ARG A 90 7.70 -5.28 -7.17
C ARG A 90 6.86 -4.63 -6.08
N PHE A 91 7.31 -3.50 -5.55
CA PHE A 91 6.57 -2.70 -4.57
C PHE A 91 5.70 -1.67 -5.28
N PHE A 92 4.51 -1.39 -4.74
CA PHE A 92 3.61 -0.37 -5.28
C PHE A 92 2.58 0.10 -4.25
N LYS A 93 1.95 1.23 -4.53
CA LYS A 93 0.84 1.80 -3.74
C LYS A 93 -0.40 1.90 -4.62
N TYR A 94 -1.57 1.52 -4.11
CA TYR A 94 -2.83 1.81 -4.80
C TYR A 94 -3.11 3.32 -4.77
N GLN A 95 -3.50 3.86 -5.91
CA GLN A 95 -4.06 5.21 -5.97
C GLN A 95 -5.51 5.13 -5.46
N THR A 96 -5.72 5.44 -4.19
CA THR A 96 -7.06 5.57 -3.60
C THR A 96 -7.21 6.94 -2.96
N ASN A 97 -8.35 7.57 -3.24
CA ASN A 97 -8.71 8.88 -2.65
C ASN A 97 -9.37 8.73 -1.27
N LYS A 98 -9.43 7.51 -0.73
CA LYS A 98 -10.06 7.22 0.57
C LYS A 98 -9.03 6.72 1.56
N ASN A 99 -9.21 7.05 2.85
CA ASN A 99 -8.50 6.44 3.99
C ASN A 99 -8.97 5.00 4.24
N ALA A 100 -9.10 4.22 3.17
CA ALA A 100 -9.44 2.81 3.20
C ALA A 100 -8.41 2.08 2.35
N TRP A 101 -7.95 0.94 2.84
CA TRP A 101 -7.12 0.04 2.06
C TRP A 101 -7.97 -1.18 1.71
N SER A 102 -7.80 -1.65 0.49
CA SER A 102 -8.46 -2.83 -0.03
C SER A 102 -7.44 -3.67 -0.75
N ILE A 103 -7.75 -4.95 -0.88
CA ILE A 103 -6.98 -5.87 -1.70
C ILE A 103 -7.82 -6.18 -2.93
N MET A 104 -7.22 -6.04 -4.11
CA MET A 104 -7.92 -6.38 -5.35
C MET A 104 -8.25 -7.87 -5.35
N SER A 105 -9.54 -8.17 -5.50
CA SER A 105 -10.03 -9.51 -5.73
C SER A 105 -9.52 -10.01 -7.10
N PRO A 106 -9.24 -11.31 -7.26
CA PRO A 106 -8.96 -11.89 -8.58
C PRO A 106 -10.06 -11.56 -9.58
N ASN A 107 -9.70 -11.48 -10.87
CA ASN A 107 -10.66 -11.31 -11.97
C ASN A 107 -11.38 -12.63 -12.29
N ILE A 108 -11.95 -13.26 -11.27
CA ILE A 108 -12.83 -14.42 -11.39
C ILE A 108 -14.20 -13.93 -10.97
N GLY A 109 -15.18 -13.99 -11.87
CA GLY A 109 -16.56 -13.66 -11.52
C GLY A 109 -17.01 -14.49 -10.33
N PHE A 110 -17.66 -13.87 -9.35
CA PHE A 110 -18.14 -14.56 -8.15
C PHE A 110 -18.97 -15.80 -8.49
N ASP A 111 -19.72 -15.74 -9.60
CA ASP A 111 -20.54 -16.84 -10.12
C ASP A 111 -19.72 -18.10 -10.44
N ASN A 112 -18.47 -17.93 -10.87
CA ASN A 112 -17.54 -19.00 -11.26
C ASN A 112 -16.80 -19.64 -10.06
N LEU A 113 -17.05 -19.17 -8.84
CA LEU A 113 -16.47 -19.78 -7.63
C LEU A 113 -17.30 -20.97 -7.15
N ASN A 114 -16.63 -22.04 -6.71
CA ASN A 114 -17.28 -23.16 -6.02
C ASN A 114 -17.89 -22.71 -4.67
N GLU A 115 -18.87 -23.42 -4.14
CA GLU A 115 -19.59 -23.02 -2.91
C GLU A 115 -18.68 -22.82 -1.70
N GLU A 116 -17.66 -23.67 -1.51
CA GLU A 116 -16.68 -23.54 -0.44
C GLU A 116 -15.86 -22.25 -0.56
N LYS A 117 -15.46 -21.91 -1.80
CA LYS A 117 -14.71 -20.68 -2.10
C LYS A 117 -15.60 -19.44 -1.95
N LYS A 118 -16.89 -19.54 -2.26
CA LYS A 118 -17.88 -18.47 -2.03
C LYS A 118 -18.04 -18.17 -0.54
N LYS A 119 -18.12 -19.20 0.31
CA LYS A 119 -18.16 -19.04 1.78
C LYS A 119 -16.89 -18.37 2.30
N LEU A 120 -15.72 -18.79 1.83
CA LEU A 120 -14.43 -18.20 2.21
C LEU A 120 -14.30 -16.74 1.74
N TYR A 121 -14.78 -16.43 0.54
CA TYR A 121 -14.81 -15.08 -0.02
C TYR A 121 -15.70 -14.13 0.80
N ASN A 122 -16.84 -14.62 1.31
CA ASN A 122 -17.79 -13.85 2.12
C ASN A 122 -17.41 -13.74 3.60
N ASN A 123 -16.46 -14.54 4.10
CA ASN A 123 -16.01 -14.50 5.49
C ASN A 123 -14.88 -13.46 5.74
N GLN A 124 -14.76 -12.44 4.88
CA GLN A 124 -13.76 -11.40 5.05
C GLN A 124 -14.24 -10.38 6.09
N TYR A 125 -13.42 -10.11 7.12
CA TYR A 125 -13.67 -9.08 8.15
C TYR A 125 -13.64 -7.64 7.62
N SER A 126 -13.40 -7.43 6.32
CA SER A 126 -13.29 -6.12 5.66
C SER A 126 -14.48 -5.84 4.75
N SER A 127 -14.96 -4.59 4.74
CA SER A 127 -16.01 -4.13 3.83
C SER A 127 -15.54 -4.07 2.38
N TRP A 128 -16.40 -4.51 1.45
CA TRP A 128 -16.15 -4.48 0.01
C TRP A 128 -15.92 -3.05 -0.49
N GLY A 129 -14.74 -2.79 -1.04
CA GLY A 129 -14.45 -1.55 -1.77
C GLY A 129 -14.48 -1.79 -3.28
N TYR A 130 -15.46 -1.26 -3.99
CA TYR A 130 -15.51 -1.31 -5.45
C TYR A 130 -14.59 -0.21 -6.03
N SER A 131 -13.49 -0.62 -6.68
CA SER A 131 -12.58 0.27 -7.41
C SER A 131 -12.69 -0.03 -8.90
N ARG A 132 -13.21 0.92 -9.70
CA ARG A 132 -13.16 0.83 -11.16
C ARG A 132 -11.82 1.34 -11.65
N ILE A 133 -11.01 0.46 -12.21
CA ILE A 133 -9.84 0.86 -13.00
C ILE A 133 -10.32 1.10 -14.42
N TYR A 134 -10.35 2.36 -14.86
CA TYR A 134 -10.58 2.69 -16.27
C TYR A 134 -9.29 2.40 -17.05
N VAL A 135 -9.32 1.40 -17.92
CA VAL A 135 -8.23 1.16 -18.88
C VAL A 135 -8.61 1.87 -20.18
N SER A 136 -8.05 3.05 -20.42
CA SER A 136 -8.10 3.66 -21.76
C SER A 136 -7.03 2.99 -22.62
N ARG A 137 -7.45 2.20 -23.61
CA ARG A 137 -6.55 1.82 -24.72
C ARG A 137 -6.27 3.08 -25.53
N ILE A 138 -5.01 3.51 -25.55
CA ILE A 138 -4.53 4.39 -26.60
C ILE A 138 -4.57 3.55 -27.89
N LYS A 139 -5.48 3.88 -28.80
CA LYS A 139 -5.46 3.34 -30.16
C LYS A 139 -4.24 3.97 -30.85
N GLY A 140 -3.27 3.14 -31.22
CA GLY A 140 -2.27 3.48 -32.23
C GLY A 140 -2.89 3.50 -33.62
#